data_AF-G2MUE9-F1
#
_entry.id   AF-G2MUE9-F1
#
_cell.length_a   1.000
_cell.length_b   1.000
_cell.length_c   1.000
_cell.angle_alpha   90.00
_cell.angle_beta   90.00
_cell.angle_gamma   90.00
#
_symmetry.space_group_name_H-M   'P 1'
#
loop_
_entity.id
_entity.type
_entity.pdbx_description
1 polymer ?
#
loop_
_entity_poly.entity_id
_entity_poly.type
_entity_poly.pdbx_seq_one_letter_code
_entity_poly.pdbx_strand_id
1 'polypeptide(L)'
;MGKVGDKSYKFFLGLLKTYKNNIIAFVVALSIGLSFIVYEEGFAYKITVNGETIGITKNIDEVKSFIEELHKKEKQKTGTDIVLNQQIKFERVRVSNKELTDVHKIYANLENAMSFSCKAAAIIVDGKFVTALKNEEEANKVLEMLKNKYAKDSDRTYFKEDVKIEEKYIPPKYLVSFEEALKILQQPVKKAVTYTVKENDSLWSIARDHDMYIDDILKLNPGLTENLKPGQIIYLSSAVPNVTVVTEKRIVYKEEIPFETKLTKDDKLYTNQSKVLVEGKKGLKEVTAVVVSYNGIEVSKKIKNENVLENPINKIVAVGSKRISYVATGSFNYPARGTITSRFGPRWGSFHTGVDIAASEGTPIYAADAGTVIFSGWESGYGYLVKIDHHNGYVTYYGHASKLLVKKGDKVAKGQKIALVGSTGRATGSHLHFEVRKNGVPVNPLSYLNR
;
A
#
# COMPACT_ATOMS: atom_id res chain seq x y z
N MET A 1 -52.03 67.98 -114.47
CA MET A 1 -50.85 67.85 -113.59
C MET A 1 -51.31 67.58 -112.16
N GLY A 2 -50.70 66.62 -111.44
CA GLY A 2 -50.81 66.57 -109.97
C GLY A 2 -51.29 65.26 -109.35
N LYS A 3 -50.56 64.14 -109.50
CA LYS A 3 -50.63 62.98 -108.59
C LYS A 3 -49.30 62.18 -108.61
N VAL A 4 -48.19 62.79 -108.19
CA VAL A 4 -46.92 62.06 -107.98
C VAL A 4 -46.20 62.42 -106.66
N GLY A 5 -46.60 63.48 -105.94
CA GLY A 5 -45.89 63.95 -104.73
C GLY A 5 -46.28 63.30 -103.39
N ASP A 6 -47.39 62.57 -103.28
CA ASP A 6 -47.97 62.20 -101.97
C ASP A 6 -47.36 60.90 -101.37
N LYS A 7 -46.89 59.95 -102.19
CA LYS A 7 -46.32 58.68 -101.69
C LYS A 7 -44.92 58.85 -101.09
N SER A 8 -44.05 59.62 -101.75
CA SER A 8 -42.66 59.83 -101.27
C SER A 8 -42.61 60.69 -100.01
N TYR A 9 -43.50 61.68 -99.88
CA TYR A 9 -43.60 62.52 -98.68
C TYR A 9 -44.19 61.77 -97.48
N LYS A 10 -45.22 60.93 -97.67
CA LYS A 10 -45.74 60.04 -96.63
C LYS A 10 -44.73 58.97 -96.20
N PHE A 11 -43.92 58.45 -97.13
CA PHE A 11 -42.84 57.52 -96.82
C PHE A 11 -41.73 58.19 -95.99
N PHE A 12 -41.32 59.40 -96.35
CA PHE A 12 -40.30 60.17 -95.63
C PHE A 12 -40.78 60.63 -94.24
N LEU A 13 -42.04 61.09 -94.12
CA LEU A 13 -42.68 61.39 -92.84
C LEU A 13 -42.89 60.14 -91.98
N GLY A 14 -43.19 59.00 -92.60
CA GLY A 14 -43.23 57.69 -91.95
C GLY A 14 -41.86 57.33 -91.37
N LEU A 15 -40.79 57.45 -92.17
CA LEU A 15 -39.40 57.22 -91.73
C LEU A 15 -39.00 58.16 -90.58
N LEU A 16 -39.30 59.46 -90.67
CA LEU A 16 -39.04 60.44 -89.61
C LEU A 16 -39.82 60.16 -88.33
N LYS A 17 -41.08 59.69 -88.44
CA LYS A 17 -41.90 59.32 -87.28
C LYS A 17 -41.37 58.05 -86.61
N THR A 18 -40.94 57.05 -87.38
CA THR A 18 -40.30 55.84 -86.86
C THR A 18 -38.94 56.16 -86.22
N TYR A 19 -38.14 57.03 -86.82
CA TYR A 19 -36.84 57.46 -86.28
C TYR A 19 -37.01 58.25 -84.97
N LYS A 20 -37.99 59.18 -84.91
CA LYS A 20 -38.33 59.93 -83.69
C LYS A 20 -38.86 59.01 -82.58
N ASN A 21 -39.71 58.03 -82.90
CA ASN A 21 -40.20 57.05 -81.93
C ASN A 21 -39.08 56.14 -81.39
N ASN A 22 -38.12 55.74 -82.24
CA ASN A 22 -36.96 54.95 -81.82
C ASN A 22 -36.01 55.75 -80.90
N ILE A 23 -35.81 57.05 -81.16
CA ILE A 23 -35.03 57.93 -80.28
C ILE A 23 -35.73 58.11 -78.91
N ILE A 24 -37.04 58.32 -78.89
CA ILE A 24 -37.80 58.44 -77.64
C ILE A 24 -37.73 57.14 -76.84
N ALA A 25 -37.92 55.98 -77.49
CA ALA A 25 -37.78 54.67 -76.84
C ALA A 25 -36.37 54.46 -76.27
N PHE A 26 -35.32 54.90 -76.99
CA PHE A 26 -33.95 54.84 -76.51
C PHE A 26 -33.69 55.73 -75.29
N VAL A 27 -34.18 56.98 -75.29
CA VAL A 27 -34.03 57.91 -74.16
C VAL A 27 -34.83 57.42 -72.93
N VAL A 28 -36.00 56.82 -73.13
CA VAL A 28 -36.78 56.20 -72.06
C VAL A 28 -36.05 54.97 -71.51
N ALA A 29 -35.51 54.10 -72.36
CA ALA A 29 -34.71 52.97 -71.91
C ALA A 29 -33.43 53.42 -71.18
N LEU A 30 -32.78 54.49 -71.64
CA LEU A 30 -31.59 55.06 -71.01
C LEU A 30 -31.92 55.70 -69.65
N SER A 31 -33.05 56.40 -69.53
CA SER A 31 -33.49 57.02 -68.26
C SER A 31 -34.03 56.00 -67.27
N ILE A 32 -34.71 54.94 -67.73
CA ILE A 32 -35.05 53.78 -66.90
C ILE A 32 -33.77 53.07 -66.46
N GLY A 33 -32.80 52.89 -67.36
CA GLY A 33 -31.48 52.32 -67.04
C GLY A 33 -30.71 53.16 -66.03
N LEU A 34 -30.63 54.49 -66.21
CA LEU A 34 -30.00 55.43 -65.28
C LEU A 34 -30.74 55.48 -63.94
N SER A 35 -32.07 55.49 -63.96
CA SER A 35 -32.87 55.45 -62.74
C SER A 35 -32.70 54.13 -62.02
N PHE A 36 -32.58 53.02 -62.75
CA PHE A 36 -32.30 51.68 -62.20
C PHE A 36 -30.89 51.60 -61.62
N ILE A 37 -29.89 52.20 -62.27
CA ILE A 37 -28.51 52.30 -61.76
C ILE A 37 -28.48 53.14 -60.48
N VAL A 38 -29.07 54.34 -60.48
CA VAL A 38 -29.17 55.21 -59.29
C VAL A 38 -30.00 54.55 -58.19
N TYR A 39 -31.00 53.76 -58.55
CA TYR A 39 -31.83 52.99 -57.62
C TYR A 39 -31.01 51.87 -56.96
N GLU A 40 -30.22 51.10 -57.71
CA GLU A 40 -29.37 50.02 -57.18
C GLU A 40 -28.14 50.56 -56.42
N GLU A 41 -27.55 51.69 -56.81
CA GLU A 41 -26.33 52.23 -56.18
C GLU A 41 -26.47 52.58 -54.69
N GLY A 42 -27.70 52.82 -54.22
CA GLY A 42 -28.00 53.18 -52.84
C GLY A 42 -28.23 51.99 -51.89
N PHE A 43 -28.27 50.75 -52.39
CA PHE A 43 -28.51 49.57 -51.56
C PHE A 43 -27.20 48.89 -51.12
N ALA A 44 -27.17 48.49 -49.86
CA ALA A 44 -26.13 47.66 -49.26
C ALA A 44 -26.78 46.63 -48.32
N TYR A 45 -25.96 45.76 -47.74
CA TYR A 45 -26.39 44.77 -46.76
C TYR A 45 -25.77 45.08 -45.41
N LYS A 46 -26.64 45.27 -44.40
CA LYS A 46 -26.26 45.35 -43.00
C LYS A 46 -26.14 43.93 -42.45
N ILE A 47 -24.98 43.61 -41.89
CA ILE A 47 -24.68 42.30 -41.31
C ILE A 47 -24.84 42.42 -39.81
N THR A 48 -25.69 41.55 -39.24
CA THR A 48 -25.84 41.46 -37.79
C THR A 48 -25.57 40.06 -37.27
N VAL A 49 -24.94 39.99 -36.09
CA VAL A 49 -24.66 38.74 -35.36
C VAL A 49 -25.32 38.87 -34.01
N ASN A 50 -26.28 37.98 -33.70
CA ASN A 50 -27.12 38.07 -32.49
C ASN A 50 -27.79 39.45 -32.29
N GLY A 51 -28.04 40.19 -33.38
CA GLY A 51 -28.65 41.52 -33.36
C GLY A 51 -27.65 42.69 -33.29
N GLU A 52 -26.38 42.45 -33.02
CA GLU A 52 -25.34 43.50 -33.05
C GLU A 52 -24.83 43.73 -34.48
N THR A 53 -24.60 44.99 -34.84
CA THR A 53 -24.16 45.35 -36.19
C THR A 53 -22.65 45.15 -36.34
N ILE A 54 -22.28 44.26 -37.25
CA ILE A 54 -20.87 43.92 -37.54
C ILE A 54 -20.30 44.83 -38.64
N GLY A 55 -21.13 45.22 -39.60
CA GLY A 55 -20.79 46.16 -40.65
C GLY A 55 -21.80 46.20 -41.79
N ILE A 56 -21.55 47.08 -42.75
CA ILE A 56 -22.40 47.31 -43.93
C ILE A 56 -21.55 47.22 -45.20
N THR A 57 -21.93 46.35 -46.14
CA THR A 57 -21.19 46.12 -47.39
C THR A 57 -22.13 46.01 -48.60
N LYS A 58 -21.63 46.37 -49.79
CA LYS A 58 -22.32 46.11 -51.06
C LYS A 58 -22.10 44.66 -51.55
N ASN A 59 -20.97 44.06 -51.20
CA ASN A 59 -20.58 42.72 -51.66
C ASN A 59 -20.85 41.67 -50.57
N ILE A 60 -22.08 41.15 -50.54
CA ILE A 60 -22.49 40.14 -49.54
C ILE A 60 -21.82 38.78 -49.78
N ASP A 61 -21.51 38.43 -51.04
CA ASP A 61 -20.98 37.11 -51.38
C ASP A 61 -19.55 36.92 -50.90
N GLU A 62 -18.76 38.00 -50.84
CA GLU A 62 -17.44 38.00 -50.22
C GLU A 62 -17.52 37.65 -48.73
N VAL A 63 -18.47 38.24 -48.01
CA VAL A 63 -18.68 37.99 -46.59
C VAL A 63 -19.20 36.58 -46.33
N LYS A 64 -20.11 36.08 -47.17
CA LYS A 64 -20.57 34.68 -47.07
C LYS A 64 -19.42 33.71 -47.32
N SER A 65 -18.58 33.97 -48.32
CA SER A 65 -17.41 33.14 -48.63
C SER A 65 -16.42 33.12 -47.47
N PHE A 66 -16.20 34.27 -46.82
CA PHE A 66 -15.36 34.36 -45.62
C PHE A 66 -15.92 33.57 -44.43
N ILE A 67 -17.24 33.63 -44.18
CA ILE A 67 -17.89 32.83 -43.14
C ILE A 67 -17.73 31.32 -43.42
N GLU A 68 -17.90 30.90 -44.67
CA GLU A 68 -17.65 29.52 -45.09
C GLU A 68 -16.19 29.11 -44.93
N GLU A 69 -15.25 30.01 -45.21
CA GLU A 69 -13.82 29.76 -45.00
C GLU A 69 -13.48 29.61 -43.52
N LEU A 70 -14.03 30.46 -42.64
CA LEU A 70 -13.89 30.32 -41.18
C LEU A 70 -14.45 28.98 -40.70
N HIS A 71 -15.61 28.56 -41.21
CA HIS A 71 -16.19 27.26 -40.90
C HIS A 71 -15.29 26.11 -41.36
N LYS A 72 -14.79 26.14 -42.61
CA LYS A 72 -13.85 25.13 -43.13
C LYS A 72 -12.56 25.07 -42.33
N LYS A 73 -12.00 26.22 -41.97
CA LYS A 73 -10.77 26.34 -41.17
C LYS A 73 -10.95 25.72 -39.78
N GLU A 74 -12.03 26.05 -39.08
CA GLU A 74 -12.32 25.46 -37.76
C GLU A 74 -12.67 23.96 -37.85
N LYS A 75 -13.35 23.53 -38.92
CA LYS A 75 -13.64 22.11 -39.18
C LYS A 75 -12.35 21.33 -39.45
N GLN A 76 -11.42 21.89 -40.21
CA GLN A 76 -10.12 21.27 -40.49
C GLN A 76 -9.26 21.18 -39.22
N LYS A 77 -9.27 22.25 -38.39
CA LYS A 77 -8.52 22.31 -37.13
C LYS A 77 -9.03 21.31 -36.09
N THR A 78 -10.34 21.19 -35.93
CA THR A 78 -10.97 20.28 -34.96
C THR A 78 -11.13 18.85 -35.49
N GLY A 79 -11.19 18.69 -36.81
CA GLY A 79 -11.37 17.42 -37.49
C GLY A 79 -12.76 16.80 -37.33
N THR A 80 -13.73 17.52 -36.76
CA THR A 80 -15.09 17.05 -36.47
C THR A 80 -16.13 18.03 -37.00
N ASP A 81 -17.41 17.67 -36.93
CA ASP A 81 -18.49 18.57 -37.31
C ASP A 81 -18.59 19.75 -36.35
N ILE A 82 -18.75 20.95 -36.91
CA ILE A 82 -18.85 22.20 -36.15
C ILE A 82 -20.16 22.91 -36.47
N VAL A 83 -20.70 23.58 -35.46
CA VAL A 83 -21.93 24.37 -35.51
C VAL A 83 -21.59 25.78 -35.07
N LEU A 84 -22.14 26.76 -35.78
CA LEU A 84 -22.08 28.16 -35.40
C LEU A 84 -23.15 28.43 -34.33
N ASN A 85 -22.76 29.00 -33.19
CA ASN A 85 -23.71 29.26 -32.10
C ASN A 85 -24.56 30.52 -32.31
N GLN A 86 -24.14 31.40 -33.21
CA GLN A 86 -24.78 32.68 -33.49
C GLN A 86 -25.70 32.62 -34.71
N GLN A 87 -26.75 33.44 -34.67
CA GLN A 87 -27.56 33.72 -35.86
C GLN A 87 -26.99 34.92 -36.61
N ILE A 88 -26.60 34.71 -37.87
CA ILE A 88 -26.17 35.77 -38.78
C ILE A 88 -27.36 36.19 -39.64
N LYS A 89 -27.67 37.49 -39.67
CA LYS A 89 -28.70 38.06 -40.55
C LYS A 89 -28.10 39.07 -41.49
N PHE A 90 -28.61 39.06 -42.72
CA PHE A 90 -28.26 40.01 -43.77
C PHE A 90 -29.51 40.80 -44.14
N GLU A 91 -29.51 42.08 -43.81
CA GLU A 91 -30.65 42.97 -44.05
C GLU A 91 -30.32 43.94 -45.17
N ARG A 92 -31.13 43.98 -46.23
CA ARG A 92 -30.97 44.96 -47.31
C ARG A 92 -31.36 46.33 -46.77
N VAL A 93 -30.42 47.28 -46.81
CA VAL A 93 -30.58 48.64 -46.28
C VAL A 93 -30.19 49.67 -47.33
N ARG A 94 -30.72 50.89 -47.22
CA ARG A 94 -30.33 52.02 -48.06
C ARG A 94 -29.36 52.91 -47.30
N VAL A 95 -28.16 53.11 -47.83
CA VAL A 95 -27.06 53.82 -47.15
C VAL A 95 -26.22 54.62 -48.14
N SER A 96 -25.51 55.63 -47.65
CA SER A 96 -24.51 56.37 -48.43
C SER A 96 -23.17 55.62 -48.47
N ASN A 97 -22.32 55.90 -49.46
CA ASN A 97 -20.99 55.28 -49.56
C ASN A 97 -20.09 55.55 -48.34
N LYS A 98 -20.36 56.60 -47.54
CA LYS A 98 -19.60 56.93 -46.32
C LYS A 98 -19.92 56.01 -45.13
N GLU A 99 -21.06 55.33 -45.18
CA GLU A 99 -21.52 54.42 -44.13
C GLU A 99 -21.09 52.97 -44.39
N LEU A 100 -20.49 52.70 -45.55
CA LEU A 100 -19.92 51.39 -45.85
C LEU A 100 -18.75 51.11 -44.90
N THR A 101 -18.75 49.91 -44.35
CA THR A 101 -17.67 49.42 -43.49
C THR A 101 -16.59 48.80 -44.36
N ASP A 102 -15.33 49.12 -44.06
CA ASP A 102 -14.18 48.46 -44.67
C ASP A 102 -14.28 46.93 -44.50
N VAL A 103 -14.04 46.18 -45.57
CA VAL A 103 -14.27 44.73 -45.58
C VAL A 103 -13.36 44.00 -44.58
N HIS A 104 -12.12 44.48 -44.34
CA HIS A 104 -11.22 43.89 -43.37
C HIS A 104 -11.69 44.14 -41.93
N LYS A 105 -12.34 45.28 -41.67
CA LYS A 105 -13.01 45.52 -40.38
C LYS A 105 -14.20 44.58 -40.18
N ILE A 106 -14.98 44.31 -41.24
CA ILE A 106 -16.07 43.32 -41.20
C ILE A 106 -15.49 41.94 -40.84
N TYR A 107 -14.40 41.52 -41.47
CA TYR A 107 -13.74 40.25 -41.19
C TYR A 107 -13.25 40.14 -39.75
N ALA A 108 -12.53 41.16 -39.26
CA ALA A 108 -12.06 41.18 -37.87
C ALA A 108 -13.22 41.17 -36.86
N ASN A 109 -14.30 41.89 -37.14
CA ASN A 109 -15.48 41.90 -36.27
C ASN A 109 -16.19 40.52 -36.28
N LEU A 110 -16.28 39.85 -37.43
CA LEU A 110 -16.83 38.49 -37.53
C LEU A 110 -15.99 37.48 -36.77
N GLU A 111 -14.66 37.50 -36.93
CA GLU A 111 -13.75 36.60 -36.19
C GLU A 111 -13.90 36.73 -34.67
N ASN A 112 -14.13 37.95 -34.17
CA ASN A 112 -14.33 38.19 -32.75
C ASN A 112 -15.75 37.85 -32.26
N ALA A 113 -16.77 38.03 -33.09
CA ALA A 113 -18.17 37.82 -32.72
C ALA A 113 -18.63 36.35 -32.87
N MET A 114 -17.95 35.57 -33.71
CA MET A 114 -18.32 34.19 -34.00
C MET A 114 -17.75 33.22 -32.96
N SER A 115 -18.59 32.32 -32.47
CA SER A 115 -18.17 31.21 -31.64
C SER A 115 -18.69 29.90 -32.23
N PHE A 116 -17.78 28.98 -32.44
CA PHE A 116 -18.11 27.64 -32.91
C PHE A 116 -18.20 26.68 -31.73
N SER A 117 -19.11 25.72 -31.85
CA SER A 117 -19.14 24.50 -31.04
C SER A 117 -18.83 23.31 -31.94
N CYS A 118 -17.91 22.45 -31.53
CA CYS A 118 -17.57 21.22 -32.23
C CYS A 118 -18.25 20.02 -31.57
N LYS A 119 -18.70 19.08 -32.39
CA LYS A 119 -19.24 17.79 -31.97
C LYS A 119 -18.09 16.95 -31.40
N ALA A 120 -18.18 16.54 -30.14
CA ALA A 120 -17.12 15.83 -29.44
C ALA A 120 -17.68 14.74 -28.53
N ALA A 121 -16.85 13.75 -28.24
CA ALA A 121 -17.11 12.74 -27.22
C ALA A 121 -16.55 13.23 -25.89
N ALA A 122 -17.44 13.73 -25.02
CA ALA A 122 -17.11 14.19 -23.69
C ALA A 122 -16.99 13.02 -22.72
N ILE A 123 -15.85 12.91 -22.04
CA ILE A 123 -15.66 11.97 -20.93
C ILE A 123 -16.17 12.64 -19.65
N ILE A 124 -17.24 12.08 -19.12
CA ILE A 124 -17.91 12.48 -17.89
C ILE A 124 -17.51 11.50 -16.79
N VAL A 125 -17.03 12.02 -15.66
CA VAL A 125 -16.65 11.20 -14.50
C VAL A 125 -17.43 11.67 -13.28
N ASP A 126 -18.17 10.76 -12.65
CA ASP A 126 -19.08 11.05 -11.54
C ASP A 126 -20.02 12.24 -11.85
N GLY A 127 -20.52 12.29 -13.09
CA GLY A 127 -21.41 13.33 -13.59
C GLY A 127 -20.74 14.67 -13.96
N LYS A 128 -19.41 14.79 -13.84
CA LYS A 128 -18.66 16.02 -14.16
C LYS A 128 -17.91 15.90 -15.48
N PHE A 129 -17.94 16.96 -16.28
CA PHE A 129 -17.11 17.05 -17.49
C PHE A 129 -15.62 17.10 -17.11
N VAL A 130 -14.84 16.15 -17.61
CA VAL A 130 -13.38 16.09 -17.37
C VAL A 130 -12.60 16.48 -18.60
N THR A 131 -12.89 15.87 -19.75
CA THR A 131 -12.19 16.14 -21.01
C THR A 131 -13.04 15.70 -22.21
N ALA A 132 -12.63 16.06 -23.43
CA ALA A 132 -13.33 15.65 -24.64
C ALA A 132 -12.39 15.36 -25.80
N LEU A 133 -12.71 14.31 -26.56
CA LEU A 133 -11.99 13.91 -27.77
C LEU A 133 -12.88 14.06 -29.01
N LYS A 134 -12.26 13.92 -30.16
CA LYS A 134 -12.89 14.12 -31.48
C LYS A 134 -14.13 13.25 -31.68
N ASN A 135 -14.10 12.01 -31.21
CA ASN A 135 -15.17 11.04 -31.38
C ASN A 135 -15.14 9.97 -30.28
N GLU A 136 -16.22 9.18 -30.22
CA GLU A 136 -16.40 8.14 -29.21
C GLU A 136 -15.36 7.02 -29.33
N GLU A 137 -14.86 6.74 -30.54
CA GLU A 137 -13.82 5.72 -30.76
C GLU A 137 -12.50 6.10 -30.07
N GLU A 138 -12.04 7.35 -30.23
CA GLU A 138 -10.85 7.84 -29.56
C GLU A 138 -11.02 7.87 -28.04
N ALA A 139 -12.19 8.32 -27.54
CA ALA A 139 -12.49 8.32 -26.12
C ALA A 139 -12.44 6.91 -25.51
N ASN A 140 -13.06 5.93 -26.18
CA ASN A 140 -12.99 4.53 -25.76
C ASN A 140 -11.56 4.00 -25.78
N LYS A 141 -10.77 4.29 -26.83
CA LYS A 141 -9.35 3.88 -26.89
C LYS A 141 -8.51 4.45 -25.74
N VAL A 142 -8.73 5.70 -25.36
CA VAL A 142 -8.06 6.32 -24.19
C VAL A 142 -8.41 5.57 -22.91
N LEU A 143 -9.70 5.30 -22.68
CA LEU A 143 -10.16 4.59 -21.49
C LEU A 143 -9.66 3.14 -21.44
N GLU A 144 -9.67 2.44 -22.57
CA GLU A 144 -9.10 1.08 -22.68
C GLU A 144 -7.60 1.08 -22.41
N MET A 145 -6.85 2.05 -22.96
CA MET A 145 -5.41 2.18 -22.71
C MET A 145 -5.11 2.41 -21.22
N LEU A 146 -5.92 3.21 -20.52
CA LEU A 146 -5.81 3.41 -19.08
C LEU A 146 -6.05 2.11 -18.31
N LYS A 147 -7.10 1.34 -18.64
CA LYS A 147 -7.35 0.04 -18.00
C LYS A 147 -6.21 -0.94 -18.26
N ASN A 148 -5.80 -1.08 -19.52
CA ASN A 148 -4.77 -2.03 -19.95
C ASN A 148 -3.40 -1.78 -19.32
N LYS A 149 -3.09 -0.53 -18.96
CA LYS A 149 -1.88 -0.18 -18.21
C LYS A 149 -1.77 -0.95 -16.88
N TYR A 150 -2.90 -1.27 -16.24
CA TYR A 150 -2.94 -1.93 -14.93
C TYR A 150 -3.51 -3.35 -14.98
N ALA A 151 -4.20 -3.73 -16.05
CA ALA A 151 -4.94 -4.99 -16.15
C ALA A 151 -4.06 -6.25 -16.12
N LYS A 152 -2.74 -6.12 -16.27
CA LYS A 152 -1.82 -7.26 -16.31
C LYS A 152 -1.98 -8.14 -15.07
N ASP A 153 -2.17 -9.44 -15.29
CA ASP A 153 -2.33 -10.46 -14.26
C ASP A 153 -3.54 -10.26 -13.32
N SER A 154 -4.55 -9.51 -13.75
CA SER A 154 -5.81 -9.32 -13.03
C SER A 154 -6.95 -10.16 -13.62
N ASP A 155 -7.88 -10.59 -12.76
CA ASP A 155 -9.10 -11.30 -13.19
C ASP A 155 -10.17 -10.30 -13.66
N ARG A 156 -10.19 -9.12 -13.04
CA ARG A 156 -11.16 -8.06 -13.35
C ARG A 156 -10.50 -6.70 -13.28
N THR A 157 -10.81 -5.85 -14.26
CA THR A 157 -10.37 -4.45 -14.32
C THR A 157 -11.55 -3.54 -14.63
N TYR A 158 -11.71 -2.46 -13.86
CA TYR A 158 -12.79 -1.49 -14.03
C TYR A 158 -12.40 -0.12 -13.45
N PHE A 159 -13.18 0.92 -13.74
CA PHE A 159 -13.00 2.23 -13.10
C PHE A 159 -13.76 2.29 -11.79
N LYS A 160 -13.15 2.92 -10.78
CA LYS A 160 -13.80 3.15 -9.48
C LYS A 160 -14.96 4.15 -9.60
N GLU A 161 -14.72 5.20 -10.39
CA GLU A 161 -15.65 6.28 -10.67
C GLU A 161 -16.65 5.87 -11.78
N ASP A 162 -17.81 6.53 -11.84
CA ASP A 162 -18.78 6.37 -12.92
C ASP A 162 -18.29 7.13 -14.17
N VAL A 163 -17.61 6.41 -15.07
CA VAL A 163 -17.06 6.95 -16.32
C VAL A 163 -18.02 6.72 -17.48
N LYS A 164 -18.49 7.80 -18.10
CA LYS A 164 -19.41 7.79 -19.24
C LYS A 164 -18.86 8.62 -20.39
N ILE A 165 -19.20 8.23 -21.61
CA ILE A 165 -18.96 9.02 -22.82
C ILE A 165 -20.30 9.60 -23.27
N GLU A 166 -20.35 10.91 -23.42
CA GLU A 166 -21.53 11.63 -23.90
C GLU A 166 -21.17 12.46 -25.13
N GLU A 167 -21.98 12.35 -26.18
CA GLU A 167 -21.84 13.21 -27.36
C GLU A 167 -22.36 14.61 -27.04
N LYS A 168 -21.49 15.63 -27.17
CA LYS A 168 -21.83 17.03 -26.88
C LYS A 168 -21.24 17.98 -27.91
N TYR A 169 -21.93 19.11 -28.10
CA TYR A 169 -21.37 20.27 -28.79
C TYR A 169 -20.65 21.16 -27.76
N ILE A 170 -19.33 21.29 -27.90
CA ILE A 170 -18.46 22.01 -26.96
C ILE A 170 -17.60 23.05 -27.68
N PRO A 171 -17.15 24.12 -27.01
CA PRO A 171 -16.16 25.02 -27.60
C PRO A 171 -14.85 24.28 -27.98
N PRO A 172 -14.27 24.51 -29.17
CA PRO A 172 -13.05 23.85 -29.66
C PRO A 172 -11.85 23.86 -28.69
N LYS A 173 -11.77 24.85 -27.80
CA LYS A 173 -10.72 24.93 -26.78
C LYS A 173 -10.73 23.78 -25.75
N TYR A 174 -11.84 23.08 -25.61
CA TYR A 174 -11.97 21.92 -24.71
C TYR A 174 -11.72 20.58 -25.43
N LEU A 175 -11.57 20.62 -26.75
CA LEU A 175 -11.18 19.46 -27.53
C LEU A 175 -9.67 19.24 -27.36
N VAL A 176 -9.28 18.07 -26.89
CA VAL A 176 -7.87 17.75 -26.62
C VAL A 176 -7.39 16.59 -27.50
N SER A 177 -6.07 16.46 -27.61
CA SER A 177 -5.46 15.29 -28.26
C SER A 177 -5.59 14.03 -27.40
N PHE A 178 -5.39 12.88 -28.02
CA PHE A 178 -5.35 11.58 -27.35
C PHE A 178 -4.38 11.56 -26.15
N GLU A 179 -3.17 12.08 -26.32
CA GLU A 179 -2.13 12.11 -25.27
C GLU A 179 -2.50 13.06 -24.13
N GLU A 180 -3.06 14.22 -24.44
CA GLU A 180 -3.46 15.18 -23.40
C GLU A 180 -4.69 14.67 -22.62
N ALA A 181 -5.61 13.96 -23.27
CA ALA A 181 -6.71 13.27 -22.59
C ALA A 181 -6.19 12.25 -21.57
N LEU A 182 -5.23 11.40 -21.96
CA LEU A 182 -4.60 10.44 -21.04
C LEU A 182 -3.97 11.13 -19.83
N LYS A 183 -3.33 12.27 -20.05
CA LYS A 183 -2.70 13.06 -19.00
C LYS A 183 -3.75 13.66 -18.07
N ILE A 184 -4.81 14.28 -18.61
CA ILE A 184 -5.89 14.87 -17.81
C ILE A 184 -6.58 13.80 -16.95
N LEU A 185 -6.88 12.62 -17.49
CA LEU A 185 -7.54 11.55 -16.75
C LEU A 185 -6.68 11.00 -15.59
N GLN A 186 -5.36 11.07 -15.71
CA GLN A 186 -4.42 10.67 -14.65
C GLN A 186 -4.09 11.81 -13.67
N GLN A 187 -4.44 13.06 -13.99
CA GLN A 187 -4.13 14.19 -13.13
C GLN A 187 -4.94 14.14 -11.83
N PRO A 188 -4.30 14.49 -10.69
CA PRO A 188 -4.98 14.52 -9.41
C PRO A 188 -5.96 15.69 -9.30
N VAL A 189 -7.23 15.37 -9.04
CA VAL A 189 -8.29 16.33 -8.66
C VAL A 189 -8.05 16.85 -7.26
N LYS A 190 -7.65 15.95 -6.35
CA LYS A 190 -7.19 16.30 -5.00
C LYS A 190 -5.71 16.02 -4.92
N LYS A 191 -4.91 17.06 -4.67
CA LYS A 191 -3.47 16.91 -4.44
C LYS A 191 -3.23 16.06 -3.20
N ALA A 192 -2.17 15.28 -3.23
CA ALA A 192 -1.68 14.61 -2.03
C ALA A 192 -1.39 15.64 -0.95
N VAL A 193 -1.82 15.37 0.28
CA VAL A 193 -1.38 16.13 1.43
C VAL A 193 -0.04 15.55 1.85
N THR A 194 0.98 16.39 1.88
CA THR A 194 2.32 16.02 2.34
C THR A 194 2.67 16.78 3.61
N TYR A 195 3.55 16.19 4.40
CA TYR A 195 4.14 16.80 5.57
C TYR A 195 5.65 16.71 5.47
N THR A 196 6.33 17.81 5.77
CA THR A 196 7.80 17.85 5.83
C THR A 196 8.21 17.67 7.27
N VAL A 197 8.89 16.54 7.55
CA VAL A 197 9.40 16.17 8.87
C VAL A 197 10.24 17.31 9.44
N LYS A 198 9.93 17.74 10.65
CA LYS A 198 10.67 18.75 11.42
C LYS A 198 11.64 18.07 12.38
N GLU A 199 12.50 18.88 12.98
CA GLU A 199 13.40 18.42 14.03
C GLU A 199 12.60 17.89 15.22
N ASN A 200 12.98 16.71 15.73
CA ASN A 200 12.30 15.96 16.80
C ASN A 200 10.92 15.36 16.45
N ASP A 201 10.50 15.38 15.18
CA ASP A 201 9.30 14.66 14.78
C ASP A 201 9.49 13.14 14.87
N SER A 202 8.41 12.46 15.23
CA SER A 202 8.26 11.01 15.17
C SER A 202 7.02 10.66 14.36
N LEU A 203 6.93 9.42 13.85
CA LEU A 203 5.70 8.96 13.19
C LEU A 203 4.48 9.11 14.09
N TRP A 204 4.66 8.92 15.40
CA TRP A 204 3.60 9.06 16.39
C TRP A 204 3.14 10.51 16.59
N SER A 205 4.07 11.47 16.70
CA SER A 205 3.71 12.89 16.88
C SER A 205 2.97 13.41 15.65
N ILE A 206 3.47 13.08 14.46
CA ILE A 206 2.82 13.42 13.19
C ILE A 206 1.44 12.76 13.09
N ALA A 207 1.32 11.45 13.37
CA ALA A 207 0.05 10.74 13.30
C ALA A 207 -0.99 11.36 14.24
N ARG A 208 -0.60 11.68 15.47
CA ARG A 208 -1.46 12.34 16.44
C ARG A 208 -1.91 13.74 15.98
N ASP A 209 -0.99 14.58 15.50
CA ASP A 209 -1.28 15.96 15.09
C ASP A 209 -2.22 16.03 13.87
N HIS A 210 -2.24 14.96 13.07
CA HIS A 210 -3.05 14.85 11.87
C HIS A 210 -4.27 13.92 12.01
N ASP A 211 -4.57 13.44 13.22
CA ASP A 211 -5.68 12.53 13.52
C ASP A 211 -5.66 11.24 12.66
N MET A 212 -4.49 10.61 12.60
CA MET A 212 -4.22 9.40 11.81
C MET A 212 -3.61 8.30 12.66
N TYR A 213 -3.70 7.05 12.17
CA TYR A 213 -2.91 5.94 12.70
C TYR A 213 -1.55 5.85 11.99
N ILE A 214 -0.52 5.41 12.73
CA ILE A 214 0.83 5.20 12.18
C ILE A 214 0.79 4.23 10.98
N ASP A 215 0.01 3.16 11.10
CA ASP A 215 -0.15 2.16 10.03
C ASP A 215 -0.68 2.78 8.73
N ASP A 216 -1.55 3.79 8.81
CA ASP A 216 -2.08 4.44 7.62
C ASP A 216 -1.04 5.35 6.95
N ILE A 217 -0.19 6.02 7.74
CA ILE A 217 0.97 6.76 7.21
C ILE A 217 1.95 5.78 6.55
N LEU A 218 2.25 4.64 7.17
CA LEU A 218 3.15 3.63 6.60
C LEU A 218 2.60 3.04 5.29
N LYS A 219 1.29 2.78 5.19
CA LYS A 219 0.64 2.34 3.94
C LYS A 219 0.78 3.39 2.82
N LEU A 220 0.66 4.67 3.14
CA LEU A 220 0.81 5.77 2.18
C LEU A 220 2.27 6.00 1.76
N ASN A 221 3.24 5.52 2.54
CA ASN A 221 4.66 5.72 2.33
C ASN A 221 5.42 4.38 2.34
N PRO A 222 5.27 3.52 1.31
CA PRO A 222 6.00 2.26 1.22
C PRO A 222 7.52 2.47 1.36
N GLY A 223 8.15 1.76 2.30
CA GLY A 223 9.58 1.90 2.60
C GLY A 223 9.95 2.97 3.63
N LEU A 224 8.96 3.72 4.15
CA LEU A 224 9.16 4.60 5.31
C LEU A 224 9.48 3.75 6.55
N THR A 225 10.45 4.21 7.33
CA THR A 225 10.84 3.57 8.60
C THR A 225 10.62 4.55 9.74
N GLU A 226 10.68 4.06 10.99
CA GLU A 226 10.55 4.92 12.18
C GLU A 226 11.68 5.97 12.31
N ASN A 227 12.81 5.77 11.60
CA ASN A 227 13.92 6.71 11.56
C ASN A 227 13.65 7.84 10.57
N LEU A 228 12.86 8.83 10.99
CA LEU A 228 12.56 10.03 10.20
C LEU A 228 13.75 11.00 10.19
N LYS A 229 14.01 11.63 9.03
CA LYS A 229 15.03 12.68 8.91
C LYS A 229 14.36 14.05 8.80
N PRO A 230 14.83 15.09 9.51
CA PRO A 230 14.36 16.46 9.28
C PRO A 230 14.48 16.84 7.80
N GLY A 231 13.44 17.46 7.24
CA GLY A 231 13.30 17.78 5.82
C GLY A 231 12.75 16.65 4.94
N GLN A 232 12.57 15.44 5.47
CA GLN A 232 11.95 14.33 4.73
C GLN A 232 10.48 14.62 4.46
N ILE A 233 10.02 14.38 3.23
CA ILE A 233 8.61 14.52 2.87
C ILE A 233 7.90 13.18 3.07
N ILE A 234 6.78 13.20 3.77
CA ILE A 234 5.87 12.07 3.93
C ILE A 234 4.48 12.42 3.41
N TYR A 235 3.77 11.43 2.90
CA TYR A 235 2.40 11.55 2.41
C TYR A 235 1.42 11.26 3.54
N LEU A 236 0.56 12.23 3.83
CA LEU A 236 -0.56 12.09 4.78
C LEU A 236 -1.87 11.73 4.06
N SER A 237 -1.94 11.96 2.75
CA SER A 237 -3.01 11.39 1.92
C SER A 237 -2.51 11.17 0.49
N SER A 238 -3.04 10.16 -0.20
CA SER A 238 -2.80 10.00 -1.63
C SER A 238 -3.47 11.11 -2.44
N ALA A 239 -2.89 11.42 -3.60
CA ALA A 239 -3.58 12.22 -4.60
C ALA A 239 -4.70 11.38 -5.23
N VAL A 240 -5.86 11.98 -5.49
CA VAL A 240 -6.99 11.29 -6.12
C VAL A 240 -7.05 11.72 -7.59
N PRO A 241 -6.74 10.84 -8.56
CA PRO A 241 -6.82 11.16 -9.99
C PRO A 241 -8.27 11.43 -10.43
N ASN A 242 -8.44 12.00 -11.63
CA ASN A 242 -9.76 12.08 -12.25
C ASN A 242 -10.37 10.69 -12.43
N VAL A 243 -9.55 9.69 -12.76
CA VAL A 243 -9.99 8.30 -12.93
C VAL A 243 -9.04 7.34 -12.24
N THR A 244 -9.60 6.43 -11.45
CA THR A 244 -8.91 5.36 -10.73
C THR A 244 -9.23 4.02 -11.36
N VAL A 245 -8.19 3.29 -11.77
CA VAL A 245 -8.33 1.91 -12.26
C VAL A 245 -8.26 0.95 -11.09
N VAL A 246 -9.31 0.16 -10.92
CA VAL A 246 -9.39 -0.93 -9.95
C VAL A 246 -9.05 -2.23 -10.65
N THR A 247 -8.14 -2.99 -10.05
CA THR A 247 -7.86 -4.37 -10.46
C THR A 247 -8.15 -5.33 -9.32
N GLU A 248 -8.75 -6.47 -9.66
CA GLU A 248 -9.00 -7.57 -8.73
C GLU A 248 -8.25 -8.80 -9.22
N LYS A 249 -7.43 -9.38 -8.34
CA LYS A 249 -6.64 -10.58 -8.62
C LYS A 249 -6.88 -11.62 -7.55
N ARG A 250 -7.35 -12.79 -7.96
CA ARG A 250 -7.39 -13.97 -7.11
C ARG A 250 -6.00 -14.57 -7.02
N ILE A 251 -5.51 -14.69 -5.79
CA ILE A 251 -4.26 -15.36 -5.48
C ILE A 251 -4.52 -16.56 -4.57
N VAL A 252 -3.70 -17.59 -4.75
CA VAL A 252 -3.69 -18.77 -3.90
C VAL A 252 -2.28 -18.92 -3.35
N TYR A 253 -2.14 -19.02 -2.05
CA TYR A 253 -0.86 -19.19 -1.38
C TYR A 253 -1.00 -20.09 -0.16
N LYS A 254 0.13 -20.66 0.31
CA LYS A 254 0.16 -21.51 1.50
C LYS A 254 0.60 -20.71 2.71
N GLU A 255 -0.04 -20.96 3.84
CA GLU A 255 0.22 -20.31 5.13
C GLU A 255 0.34 -21.35 6.23
N GLU A 256 1.30 -21.17 7.13
CA GLU A 256 1.51 -22.09 8.25
C GLU A 256 0.51 -21.83 9.39
N ILE A 257 -0.03 -22.92 9.96
CA ILE A 257 -0.90 -22.85 11.13
C ILE A 257 -0.03 -23.12 12.37
N PRO A 258 0.06 -22.20 13.33
CA PRO A 258 0.81 -22.44 14.56
C PRO A 258 0.19 -23.58 15.37
N PHE A 259 1.00 -24.26 16.18
CA PHE A 259 0.55 -25.27 17.13
C PHE A 259 0.63 -24.74 18.56
N GLU A 260 -0.18 -25.30 19.44
CA GLU A 260 -0.14 -24.97 20.87
C GLU A 260 0.75 -25.95 21.64
N THR A 261 1.27 -25.50 22.78
CA THR A 261 1.92 -26.39 23.75
C THR A 261 0.95 -26.73 24.87
N LYS A 262 0.61 -28.02 25.00
CA LYS A 262 -0.25 -28.54 26.06
C LYS A 262 0.58 -29.24 27.12
N LEU A 263 0.37 -28.84 28.38
CA LEU A 263 1.05 -29.43 29.52
C LEU A 263 0.21 -30.57 30.11
N THR A 264 0.83 -31.70 30.40
CA THR A 264 0.22 -32.79 31.16
C THR A 264 1.04 -33.11 32.39
N LYS A 265 0.41 -33.53 33.49
CA LYS A 265 1.13 -33.86 34.73
C LYS A 265 1.61 -35.32 34.67
N ASP A 266 2.84 -35.55 35.11
CA ASP A 266 3.42 -36.89 35.28
C ASP A 266 3.90 -37.04 36.73
N ASP A 267 3.41 -38.05 37.44
CA ASP A 267 3.73 -38.32 38.85
C ASP A 267 5.04 -39.09 39.04
N LYS A 268 5.66 -39.56 37.95
CA LYS A 268 7.00 -40.18 37.96
C LYS A 268 8.10 -39.13 37.86
N LEU A 269 7.78 -37.96 37.30
CA LEU A 269 8.71 -36.84 37.16
C LEU A 269 8.62 -35.90 38.37
N TYR A 270 9.78 -35.42 38.83
CA TYR A 270 9.84 -34.38 39.85
C TYR A 270 9.36 -33.04 39.30
N THR A 271 8.84 -32.16 40.16
CA THR A 271 8.28 -30.85 39.79
C THR A 271 9.20 -29.92 39.00
N ASN A 272 10.51 -30.19 38.96
CA ASN A 272 11.50 -29.47 38.17
C ASN A 272 11.92 -30.19 36.88
N GLN A 273 11.27 -31.31 36.55
CA GLN A 273 11.54 -32.10 35.35
C GLN A 273 10.38 -31.96 34.37
N SER A 274 10.73 -31.98 33.09
CA SER A 274 9.78 -32.07 32.00
C SER A 274 10.27 -33.03 30.93
N LYS A 275 9.34 -33.66 30.23
CA LYS A 275 9.64 -34.51 29.09
C LYS A 275 8.66 -34.19 27.95
N VAL A 276 9.19 -33.92 26.76
CA VAL A 276 8.35 -33.81 25.57
C VAL A 276 7.81 -35.21 25.23
N LEU A 277 6.48 -35.35 25.22
CA LEU A 277 5.80 -36.58 24.85
C LEU A 277 5.52 -36.61 23.34
N VAL A 278 5.12 -35.47 22.80
CA VAL A 278 4.82 -35.30 21.37
C VAL A 278 5.43 -33.98 20.92
N GLU A 279 6.26 -34.02 19.87
CA GLU A 279 6.83 -32.80 19.29
C GLU A 279 5.76 -32.04 18.51
N GLY A 280 5.77 -30.72 18.62
CA GLY A 280 4.81 -29.89 17.90
C GLY A 280 5.17 -29.77 16.43
N LYS A 281 4.17 -29.87 15.56
CA LYS A 281 4.32 -29.65 14.12
C LYS A 281 3.33 -28.57 13.69
N LYS A 282 3.81 -27.56 12.98
CA LYS A 282 2.93 -26.56 12.36
C LYS A 282 2.04 -27.24 11.33
N GLY A 283 0.79 -26.80 11.27
CA GLY A 283 -0.12 -27.18 10.19
C GLY A 283 0.15 -26.35 8.94
N LEU A 284 -0.58 -26.64 7.89
CA LEU A 284 -0.51 -25.94 6.62
C LEU A 284 -1.93 -25.71 6.10
N LYS A 285 -2.26 -24.48 5.74
CA LYS A 285 -3.50 -24.17 5.00
C LYS A 285 -3.17 -23.52 3.67
N GLU A 286 -4.03 -23.76 2.70
CA GLU A 286 -4.08 -23.02 1.45
C GLU A 286 -5.11 -21.90 1.59
N VAL A 287 -4.70 -20.68 1.30
CA VAL A 287 -5.53 -19.48 1.41
C VAL A 287 -5.79 -18.93 0.01
N THR A 288 -7.06 -18.82 -0.34
CA THR A 288 -7.51 -18.09 -1.53
C THR A 288 -7.92 -16.68 -1.12
N ALA A 289 -7.25 -15.67 -1.66
CA ALA A 289 -7.55 -14.27 -1.39
C ALA A 289 -7.81 -13.50 -2.69
N VAL A 290 -8.66 -12.48 -2.60
CA VAL A 290 -8.82 -11.47 -3.66
C VAL A 290 -8.06 -10.22 -3.22
N VAL A 291 -7.02 -9.90 -3.99
CA VAL A 291 -6.25 -8.67 -3.86
C VAL A 291 -6.92 -7.61 -4.73
N VAL A 292 -7.23 -6.47 -4.13
CA VAL A 292 -7.79 -5.30 -4.80
C VAL A 292 -6.71 -4.23 -4.82
N SER A 293 -6.43 -3.71 -6.00
CA SER A 293 -5.42 -2.66 -6.21
C SER A 293 -6.01 -1.45 -6.92
N TYR A 294 -5.55 -0.25 -6.54
CA TYR A 294 -5.86 1.01 -7.20
C TYR A 294 -4.63 1.52 -7.94
N ASN A 295 -4.73 1.67 -9.25
CA ASN A 295 -3.62 2.07 -10.13
C ASN A 295 -2.33 1.26 -9.87
N GLY A 296 -2.47 -0.05 -9.62
CA GLY A 296 -1.37 -0.97 -9.35
C GLY A 296 -0.90 -1.07 -7.89
N ILE A 297 -1.42 -0.24 -6.98
CA ILE A 297 -1.09 -0.29 -5.55
C ILE A 297 -2.12 -1.14 -4.82
N GLU A 298 -1.68 -2.18 -4.12
CA GLU A 298 -2.54 -3.03 -3.28
C GLU A 298 -3.17 -2.20 -2.15
N VAL A 299 -4.51 -2.17 -2.10
CA VAL A 299 -5.27 -1.43 -1.08
C VAL A 299 -6.04 -2.35 -0.14
N SER A 300 -6.30 -3.59 -0.55
CA SER A 300 -7.07 -4.55 0.25
C SER A 300 -6.78 -5.98 -0.18
N LYS A 301 -6.62 -6.87 0.78
CA LYS A 301 -6.55 -8.33 0.57
C LYS A 301 -7.66 -9.01 1.36
N LYS A 302 -8.68 -9.53 0.67
CA LYS A 302 -9.83 -10.19 1.30
C LYS A 302 -9.70 -11.70 1.14
N ILE A 303 -9.60 -12.40 2.27
CA ILE A 303 -9.63 -13.87 2.30
C ILE A 303 -11.02 -14.33 1.85
N LYS A 304 -11.07 -15.23 0.87
CA LYS A 304 -12.31 -15.82 0.34
C LYS A 304 -12.53 -17.23 0.84
N ASN A 305 -11.46 -18.01 0.92
CA ASN A 305 -11.51 -19.39 1.37
C ASN A 305 -10.20 -19.78 2.04
N GLU A 306 -10.29 -20.66 3.02
CA GLU A 306 -9.14 -21.31 3.65
C GLU A 306 -9.39 -22.81 3.67
N ASN A 307 -8.44 -23.57 3.14
CA ASN A 307 -8.49 -25.03 3.14
C ASN A 307 -7.31 -25.58 3.94
N VAL A 308 -7.60 -26.24 5.06
CA VAL A 308 -6.56 -26.86 5.89
C VAL A 308 -6.04 -28.12 5.18
N LEU A 309 -4.80 -28.08 4.73
CA LEU A 309 -4.12 -29.20 4.08
C LEU A 309 -3.54 -30.17 5.12
N GLU A 310 -2.96 -29.61 6.18
CA GLU A 310 -2.40 -30.36 7.31
C GLU A 310 -2.81 -29.70 8.62
N ASN A 311 -3.42 -30.46 9.53
CA ASN A 311 -3.74 -29.96 10.87
C ASN A 311 -2.45 -29.81 11.71
N PRO A 312 -2.33 -28.75 12.53
CA PRO A 312 -1.22 -28.62 13.45
C PRO A 312 -1.25 -29.74 14.49
N ILE A 313 -0.07 -30.27 14.82
CA ILE A 313 0.12 -31.22 15.91
C ILE A 313 0.60 -30.43 17.12
N ASN A 314 -0.22 -30.38 18.17
CA ASN A 314 0.15 -29.70 19.41
C ASN A 314 1.33 -30.38 20.08
N LYS A 315 2.26 -29.58 20.60
CA LYS A 315 3.37 -30.07 21.41
C LYS A 315 2.83 -30.50 22.76
N ILE A 316 3.07 -31.74 23.17
CA ILE A 316 2.65 -32.22 24.50
C ILE A 316 3.88 -32.35 25.37
N VAL A 317 3.89 -31.63 26.49
CA VAL A 317 4.99 -31.67 27.47
C VAL A 317 4.46 -32.22 28.78
N ALA A 318 4.97 -33.38 29.19
CA ALA A 318 4.80 -33.88 30.54
C ALA A 318 5.63 -33.03 31.50
N VAL A 319 5.00 -32.45 32.50
CA VAL A 319 5.65 -31.73 33.60
C VAL A 319 5.49 -32.53 34.88
N GLY A 320 6.54 -32.61 35.68
CA GLY A 320 6.49 -33.41 36.89
C GLY A 320 5.55 -32.86 37.94
N SER A 321 4.88 -33.78 38.62
CA SER A 321 3.99 -33.50 39.74
C SER A 321 4.45 -34.16 41.05
N LYS A 322 5.50 -34.99 40.98
CA LYS A 322 6.14 -35.57 42.17
C LYS A 322 6.87 -34.48 42.92
N ARG A 323 6.40 -34.18 44.14
CA ARG A 323 7.07 -33.22 45.00
C ARG A 323 8.45 -33.73 45.40
N ILE A 324 9.44 -32.86 45.32
CA ILE A 324 10.75 -33.11 45.89
C ILE A 324 10.61 -33.04 47.41
N SER A 325 10.95 -34.13 48.11
CA SER A 325 10.98 -34.13 49.58
C SER A 325 12.31 -33.55 50.06
N TYR A 326 12.22 -32.55 50.94
CA TYR A 326 13.36 -32.00 51.67
C TYR A 326 13.40 -32.49 53.12
N VAL A 327 12.61 -33.52 53.44
CA VAL A 327 12.56 -34.15 54.76
C VAL A 327 13.43 -35.40 54.73
N ALA A 328 14.36 -35.49 55.67
CA ALA A 328 15.23 -36.64 55.83
C ALA A 328 14.43 -37.88 56.27
N THR A 329 14.77 -39.04 55.72
CA THR A 329 14.16 -40.31 56.11
C THR A 329 14.99 -41.08 57.12
N GLY A 330 16.26 -40.70 57.35
CA GLY A 330 17.20 -41.43 58.20
C GLY A 330 17.77 -42.68 57.53
N SER A 331 17.47 -42.89 56.26
CA SER A 331 18.05 -43.91 55.39
C SER A 331 18.96 -43.19 54.39
N PHE A 332 20.22 -43.59 54.28
CA PHE A 332 21.18 -42.94 53.39
C PHE A 332 21.35 -43.72 52.09
N ASN A 333 21.36 -43.00 50.96
CA ASN A 333 21.81 -43.54 49.68
C ASN A 333 23.34 -43.49 49.58
N TYR A 334 23.91 -44.38 48.78
CA TYR A 334 25.31 -44.26 48.39
C TYR A 334 25.58 -42.87 47.77
N PRO A 335 26.51 -42.08 48.33
CA PRO A 335 26.73 -40.70 47.92
C PRO A 335 27.55 -40.58 46.63
N ALA A 336 28.21 -41.65 46.19
CA ALA A 336 28.89 -41.73 44.90
C ALA A 336 28.91 -43.19 44.42
N ARG A 337 29.05 -43.38 43.10
CA ARG A 337 29.36 -44.71 42.53
C ARG A 337 30.87 -44.92 42.62
N GLY A 338 31.30 -46.04 43.20
CA GLY A 338 32.72 -46.36 43.35
C GLY A 338 32.96 -47.57 44.24
N THR A 339 34.23 -47.89 44.45
CA THR A 339 34.67 -49.03 45.27
C THR A 339 35.08 -48.54 46.65
N ILE A 340 34.57 -49.17 47.71
CA ILE A 340 35.04 -48.88 49.08
C ILE A 340 36.47 -49.37 49.22
N THR A 341 37.42 -48.45 49.35
CA THR A 341 38.86 -48.75 49.50
C THR A 341 39.32 -48.67 50.94
N SER A 342 38.60 -47.95 51.80
CA SER A 342 38.90 -47.82 53.22
C SER A 342 37.60 -47.80 54.03
N ARG A 343 37.59 -48.55 55.14
CA ARG A 343 36.42 -48.68 56.03
C ARG A 343 36.58 -47.82 57.28
N PHE A 344 35.48 -47.56 57.96
CA PHE A 344 35.43 -46.91 59.27
C PHE A 344 36.14 -47.76 60.33
N GLY A 345 36.92 -47.13 61.22
CA GLY A 345 37.59 -47.81 62.33
C GLY A 345 39.10 -47.53 62.44
N PRO A 346 39.82 -48.23 63.33
CA PRO A 346 41.26 -48.01 63.55
C PRO A 346 42.11 -48.32 62.31
N ARG A 347 43.00 -47.40 61.93
CA ARG A 347 43.99 -47.55 60.85
C ARG A 347 45.31 -46.86 61.19
N TRP A 348 46.43 -47.59 61.10
CA TRP A 348 47.80 -47.04 61.21
C TRP A 348 48.00 -46.05 62.38
N GLY A 349 47.55 -46.42 63.59
CA GLY A 349 47.67 -45.57 64.79
C GLY A 349 46.70 -44.37 64.86
N SER A 350 45.79 -44.23 63.89
CA SER A 350 44.74 -43.20 63.84
C SER A 350 43.35 -43.86 63.71
N PHE A 351 42.29 -43.13 64.00
CA PHE A 351 40.92 -43.60 63.77
C PHE A 351 40.34 -43.02 62.48
N HIS A 352 39.75 -43.86 61.62
CA HIS A 352 39.05 -43.44 60.41
C HIS A 352 37.57 -43.21 60.70
N THR A 353 37.13 -41.95 60.62
CA THR A 353 35.80 -41.47 61.00
C THR A 353 34.74 -41.63 59.91
N GLY A 354 35.10 -42.20 58.77
CA GLY A 354 34.21 -42.41 57.63
C GLY A 354 34.59 -43.62 56.78
N VAL A 355 34.14 -43.63 55.54
CA VAL A 355 34.55 -44.59 54.50
C VAL A 355 35.10 -43.84 53.29
N ASP A 356 36.10 -44.44 52.64
CA ASP A 356 36.66 -43.90 51.41
C ASP A 356 36.11 -44.70 50.22
N ILE A 357 35.46 -44.00 49.29
CA ILE A 357 34.86 -44.56 48.08
C ILE A 357 35.70 -44.07 46.89
N ALA A 358 36.55 -44.94 46.36
CA ALA A 358 37.38 -44.64 45.20
C ALA A 358 36.51 -44.47 43.95
N ALA A 359 36.71 -43.35 43.27
CA ALA A 359 36.07 -42.99 42.02
C ALA A 359 36.95 -42.00 41.27
N SER A 360 36.84 -41.96 39.94
CA SER A 360 37.58 -41.00 39.11
C SER A 360 37.25 -39.57 39.49
N GLU A 361 38.24 -38.68 39.38
CA GLU A 361 38.04 -37.26 39.62
C GLU A 361 36.92 -36.73 38.71
N GLY A 362 36.07 -35.84 39.25
CA GLY A 362 34.89 -35.34 38.55
C GLY A 362 33.64 -36.22 38.68
N THR A 363 33.73 -37.43 39.27
CA THR A 363 32.55 -38.27 39.53
C THR A 363 31.54 -37.51 40.41
N PRO A 364 30.24 -37.45 40.07
CA PRO A 364 29.25 -36.75 40.88
C PRO A 364 29.10 -37.32 42.30
N ILE A 365 29.11 -36.42 43.30
CA ILE A 365 28.74 -36.69 44.69
C ILE A 365 27.31 -36.19 44.93
N TYR A 366 26.49 -37.03 45.54
CA TYR A 366 25.08 -36.80 45.83
C TYR A 366 24.82 -36.75 47.33
N ALA A 367 23.87 -35.91 47.76
CA ALA A 367 23.37 -35.89 49.12
C ALA A 367 22.76 -37.26 49.48
N ALA A 368 23.28 -37.89 50.53
CA ALA A 368 22.89 -39.22 50.94
C ALA A 368 21.43 -39.26 51.46
N ASP A 369 20.95 -38.17 52.04
CA ASP A 369 19.55 -37.94 52.43
C ASP A 369 19.23 -36.43 52.32
N ALA A 370 17.95 -36.05 52.44
CA ALA A 370 17.54 -34.65 52.39
C ALA A 370 18.00 -33.90 53.65
N GLY A 371 18.28 -32.61 53.54
CA GLY A 371 18.77 -31.84 54.67
C GLY A 371 19.12 -30.39 54.32
N THR A 372 19.82 -29.72 55.23
CA THR A 372 20.34 -28.36 55.04
C THR A 372 21.86 -28.40 55.06
N VAL A 373 22.49 -27.77 54.07
CA VAL A 373 23.94 -27.63 54.02
C VAL A 373 24.39 -26.69 55.15
N ILE A 374 25.07 -27.22 56.16
CA ILE A 374 25.57 -26.44 57.30
C ILE A 374 27.02 -25.96 57.08
N PHE A 375 27.74 -26.57 56.14
CA PHE A 375 29.08 -26.17 55.73
C PHE A 375 29.34 -26.53 54.26
N SER A 376 29.98 -25.64 53.52
CA SER A 376 30.50 -25.89 52.18
C SER A 376 31.73 -25.00 51.97
N GLY A 377 32.92 -25.60 51.96
CA GLY A 377 34.19 -24.86 51.91
C GLY A 377 35.39 -25.75 52.17
N TRP A 378 36.55 -25.13 52.39
CA TRP A 378 37.79 -25.84 52.74
C TRP A 378 37.86 -26.12 54.25
N GLU A 379 38.11 -27.37 54.63
CA GLU A 379 38.40 -27.75 56.03
C GLU A 379 39.68 -28.59 56.09
N SER A 380 40.57 -28.27 57.04
CA SER A 380 41.85 -28.97 57.18
C SER A 380 41.65 -30.48 57.34
N GLY A 381 42.47 -31.27 56.63
CA GLY A 381 42.33 -32.73 56.56
C GLY A 381 41.30 -33.21 55.54
N TYR A 382 40.12 -32.60 55.47
CA TYR A 382 39.04 -32.99 54.54
C TYR A 382 39.14 -32.35 53.15
N GLY A 383 39.89 -31.26 52.98
CA GLY A 383 39.94 -30.52 51.72
C GLY A 383 38.63 -29.78 51.46
N TYR A 384 38.16 -29.77 50.21
CA TYR A 384 36.82 -29.24 49.92
C TYR A 384 35.75 -30.21 50.45
N LEU A 385 34.93 -29.69 51.35
CA LEU A 385 34.01 -30.45 52.17
C LEU A 385 32.61 -29.85 52.13
N VAL A 386 31.60 -30.71 52.00
CA VAL A 386 30.19 -30.39 52.28
C VAL A 386 29.78 -31.11 53.57
N LYS A 387 29.04 -30.41 54.45
CA LYS A 387 28.34 -31.02 55.59
C LYS A 387 26.84 -30.76 55.47
N ILE A 388 26.02 -31.80 55.59
CA ILE A 388 24.56 -31.71 55.51
C ILE A 388 23.97 -32.17 56.84
N ASP A 389 23.20 -31.30 57.48
CA ASP A 389 22.35 -31.63 58.62
C ASP A 389 21.00 -32.14 58.12
N HIS A 390 20.64 -33.34 58.54
CA HIS A 390 19.41 -34.02 58.13
C HIS A 390 18.23 -33.73 59.07
N HIS A 391 18.43 -32.94 60.14
CA HIS A 391 17.38 -32.55 61.11
C HIS A 391 16.69 -33.72 61.82
N ASN A 392 17.34 -34.89 61.82
CA ASN A 392 16.89 -36.12 62.47
C ASN A 392 18.00 -36.71 63.36
N GLY A 393 18.92 -35.86 63.82
CA GLY A 393 20.09 -36.23 64.62
C GLY A 393 21.30 -36.71 63.82
N TYR A 394 21.21 -36.77 62.48
CA TYR A 394 22.33 -37.15 61.62
C TYR A 394 22.93 -35.96 60.87
N VAL A 395 24.26 -35.96 60.74
CA VAL A 395 25.01 -35.07 59.86
C VAL A 395 25.92 -35.91 58.97
N THR A 396 25.91 -35.66 57.66
CA THR A 396 26.79 -36.33 56.71
C THR A 396 27.88 -35.41 56.17
N TYR A 397 29.08 -35.96 55.98
CA TYR A 397 30.27 -35.23 55.52
C TYR A 397 30.72 -35.82 54.18
N TYR A 398 31.07 -34.95 53.23
CA TYR A 398 31.49 -35.30 51.88
C TYR A 398 32.81 -34.60 51.56
N GLY A 399 33.93 -35.24 51.87
CA GLY A 399 35.28 -34.67 51.78
C GLY A 399 36.01 -35.02 50.48
N HIS A 400 37.18 -34.40 50.32
CA HIS A 400 38.12 -34.53 49.22
C HIS A 400 37.57 -34.12 47.84
N ALA A 401 36.52 -33.30 47.80
CA ALA A 401 35.92 -32.88 46.54
C ALA A 401 36.91 -32.06 45.68
N SER A 402 36.78 -32.14 44.35
CA SER A 402 37.44 -31.24 43.41
C SER A 402 36.66 -29.93 43.23
N LYS A 403 35.32 -30.02 43.32
CA LYS A 403 34.40 -28.88 43.15
C LYS A 403 33.16 -29.03 44.02
N LEU A 404 32.78 -27.94 44.69
CA LEU A 404 31.53 -27.83 45.46
C LEU A 404 30.44 -27.17 44.60
N LEU A 405 29.21 -27.70 44.64
CA LEU A 405 28.08 -27.25 43.82
C LEU A 405 26.94 -26.63 44.65
N VAL A 406 27.09 -26.62 45.97
CA VAL A 406 26.13 -26.09 46.94
C VAL A 406 26.83 -25.17 47.94
N LYS A 407 26.08 -24.29 48.59
CA LYS A 407 26.57 -23.34 49.62
C LYS A 407 25.88 -23.57 50.95
N LYS A 408 26.48 -23.05 52.03
CA LYS A 408 25.87 -23.04 53.36
C LYS A 408 24.48 -22.37 53.29
N GLY A 409 23.48 -23.03 53.89
CA GLY A 409 22.08 -22.59 53.89
C GLY A 409 21.21 -23.25 52.82
N ASP A 410 21.79 -23.92 51.82
CA ASP A 410 21.00 -24.61 50.79
C ASP A 410 20.23 -25.80 51.38
N LYS A 411 18.93 -25.89 51.08
CA LYS A 411 18.15 -27.12 51.29
C LYS A 411 18.43 -28.07 50.14
N VAL A 412 18.80 -29.30 50.47
CA VAL A 412 19.13 -30.33 49.48
C VAL A 412 18.19 -31.52 49.64
N ALA A 413 17.74 -32.07 48.51
CA ALA A 413 16.95 -33.28 48.50
C ALA A 413 17.85 -34.52 48.52
N LYS A 414 17.33 -35.65 49.00
CA LYS A 414 18.02 -36.95 48.89
C LYS A 414 18.34 -37.25 47.41
N GLY A 415 19.61 -37.54 47.13
CA GLY A 415 20.11 -37.78 45.77
C GLY A 415 20.39 -36.53 44.95
N GLN A 416 20.29 -35.31 45.50
CA GLN A 416 20.70 -34.09 44.82
C GLN A 416 22.22 -34.07 44.66
N LYS A 417 22.72 -33.68 43.47
CA LYS A 417 24.16 -33.52 43.24
C LYS A 417 24.69 -32.32 44.02
N ILE A 418 25.74 -32.50 44.82
CA ILE A 418 26.26 -31.49 45.75
C ILE A 418 27.74 -31.16 45.56
N ALA A 419 28.53 -32.08 45.00
CA ALA A 419 29.96 -31.88 44.77
C ALA A 419 30.45 -32.84 43.66
N LEU A 420 31.73 -32.74 43.29
CA LEU A 420 32.42 -33.67 42.41
C LEU A 420 33.62 -34.27 43.15
N VAL A 421 33.86 -35.58 42.98
CA VAL A 421 35.01 -36.30 43.57
C VAL A 421 36.33 -35.66 43.14
N GLY A 422 37.31 -35.64 44.02
CA GLY A 422 38.67 -35.15 43.74
C GLY A 422 39.70 -35.79 44.66
N SER A 423 40.84 -35.12 44.82
CA SER A 423 41.96 -35.53 45.68
C SER A 423 42.49 -34.35 46.51
N THR A 424 41.59 -33.55 47.10
CA THR A 424 41.95 -32.36 47.89
C THR A 424 42.09 -32.65 49.38
N GLY A 425 42.86 -31.83 50.12
CA GLY A 425 43.12 -32.06 51.54
C GLY A 425 44.08 -33.24 51.76
N ARG A 426 43.82 -34.08 52.77
CA ARG A 426 44.67 -35.24 53.07
C ARG A 426 44.18 -36.49 52.32
N ALA A 427 44.42 -36.53 51.01
CA ALA A 427 44.06 -37.63 50.12
C ALA A 427 45.29 -38.15 49.35
N THR A 428 45.43 -39.47 49.20
CA THR A 428 46.53 -40.12 48.45
C THR A 428 46.16 -40.47 47.00
N GLY A 429 44.96 -40.08 46.57
CA GLY A 429 44.40 -40.36 45.26
C GLY A 429 42.92 -39.98 45.21
N SER A 430 42.32 -40.00 44.03
CA SER A 430 40.92 -39.57 43.84
C SER A 430 39.92 -40.49 44.54
N HIS A 431 39.20 -39.97 45.53
CA HIS A 431 38.14 -40.68 46.25
C HIS A 431 37.19 -39.70 46.96
N LEU A 432 36.01 -40.19 47.32
CA LEU A 432 35.12 -39.52 48.27
C LEU A 432 35.40 -40.05 49.67
N HIS A 433 35.71 -39.16 50.61
CA HIS A 433 35.61 -39.48 52.03
C HIS A 433 34.20 -39.16 52.53
N PHE A 434 33.46 -40.17 52.99
CA PHE A 434 32.09 -40.04 53.46
C PHE A 434 31.96 -40.40 54.94
N GLU A 435 31.48 -39.45 55.76
CA GLU A 435 31.16 -39.71 57.18
C GLU A 435 29.67 -39.60 57.44
N VAL A 436 29.20 -40.39 58.41
CA VAL A 436 27.91 -40.23 59.05
C VAL A 436 28.18 -39.96 60.52
N ARG A 437 27.61 -38.88 61.06
CA ARG A 437 27.65 -38.56 62.48
C ARG A 437 26.24 -38.61 63.04
N LYS A 438 26.05 -39.31 64.16
CA LYS A 438 24.79 -39.34 64.92
C LYS A 438 24.98 -38.59 66.22
N ASN A 439 24.22 -37.53 66.44
CA ASN A 439 24.33 -36.64 67.61
C ASN A 439 25.77 -36.17 67.86
N GLY A 440 26.49 -35.82 66.78
CA GLY A 440 27.87 -35.35 66.83
C GLY A 440 28.95 -36.44 66.83
N VAL A 441 28.59 -37.71 67.04
CA VAL A 441 29.55 -38.82 67.12
C VAL A 441 29.68 -39.54 65.77
N PRO A 442 30.89 -39.70 65.20
CA PRO A 442 31.11 -40.51 64.00
C PRO A 442 30.67 -41.96 64.21
N VAL A 443 29.86 -42.47 63.29
CA VAL A 443 29.38 -43.86 63.27
C VAL A 443 29.74 -44.51 61.95
N ASN A 444 29.83 -45.84 61.91
CA ASN A 444 30.16 -46.56 60.68
C ASN A 444 29.11 -46.27 59.58
N PRO A 445 29.48 -45.55 58.49
CA PRO A 445 28.53 -45.19 57.43
C PRO A 445 27.87 -46.40 56.76
N LEU A 446 28.58 -47.53 56.66
CA LEU A 446 28.08 -48.73 55.98
C LEU A 446 26.86 -49.36 56.67
N SER A 447 26.65 -49.06 57.96
CA SER A 447 25.47 -49.52 58.72
C SER A 447 24.19 -48.75 58.37
N TYR A 448 24.29 -47.63 57.66
CA TYR A 448 23.17 -46.75 57.34
C TYR A 448 22.96 -46.52 55.83
N LEU A 449 23.87 -47.03 55.01
CA LEU A 449 23.77 -47.00 53.55
C LEU A 449 22.89 -48.14 53.06
N ASN A 450 21.80 -47.79 52.38
CA ASN A 450 20.92 -48.77 51.74
C ASN A 450 21.47 -49.15 50.36
N ARG A 451 21.28 -50.42 49.98
CA ARG A 451 21.58 -50.93 48.62
C ARG A 451 20.61 -50.37 47.59
#